data_AF-W2I4I2-F1
#
_entry.id   AF-W2I4I2-F1
#
_cell.length_a   1.000
_cell.length_b   1.000
_cell.length_c   1.000
_cell.angle_alpha   90.00
_cell.angle_beta   90.00
_cell.angle_gamma   90.00
#
_symmetry.space_group_name_H-M   'P 1'
#
loop_
_entity.id
_entity.type
_entity.pdbx_description
1 polymer ?
#
loop_
_entity_poly.entity_id
_entity_poly.type
_entity_poly.pdbx_seq_one_letter_code
_entity_poly.pdbx_strand_id
1 'polypeptide(L)'
;MGVPLVGCVSHRLNFAVRRFLEPYEKELEQVQSLMRLRTITQAAKLRLKTRLRPKLRQDTPWGSPYTMMARYFELRKYISADDEDLAEVMPSLTANRKIKTVLVQLFDAQTVAMKLQCEDLTLLDARDLLNDMLEVMSSFETAGGTPGSHLDPGALILNQ
;
A
#
# COMPACT_ATOMS: atom_id res chain seq x y z
N MET A 1 3.45 0.47 36.78
CA MET A 1 4.43 0.68 35.68
C MET A 1 3.70 0.48 34.35
N GLY A 2 3.01 1.51 33.86
CA GLY A 2 2.23 1.45 32.62
C GLY A 2 3.09 1.87 31.44
N VAL A 3 3.49 0.91 30.61
CA VAL A 3 4.05 1.21 29.29
C VAL A 3 2.90 1.80 28.45
N PRO A 4 3.08 2.93 27.73
CA PRO A 4 2.03 3.46 26.89
C PRO A 4 1.73 2.45 25.77
N LEU A 5 0.60 1.74 25.90
CA LEU A 5 0.17 0.63 25.03
C LEU A 5 0.16 1.02 23.55
N VAL A 6 -0.11 2.29 23.24
CA VAL A 6 -0.13 2.85 21.87
C VAL A 6 1.23 2.70 21.15
N GLY A 7 2.34 2.85 21.87
CA GLY A 7 3.68 2.76 21.29
C GLY A 7 4.08 1.33 20.94
N CYS A 8 3.72 0.36 21.79
CA CYS A 8 4.02 -1.06 21.56
C CYS A 8 3.17 -1.64 20.43
N VAL A 9 1.90 -1.21 20.33
CA VAL A 9 1.00 -1.78 19.33
C VAL A 9 1.21 -1.19 17.93
N SER A 10 1.45 0.11 17.80
CA SER A 10 1.85 0.71 16.51
C SER A 10 3.13 0.07 15.96
N HIS A 11 4.04 -0.31 16.86
CA HIS A 11 5.26 -1.02 16.52
C HIS A 11 4.99 -2.45 16.02
N ARG A 12 4.13 -3.22 16.71
CA ARG A 12 3.71 -4.57 16.29
C ARG A 12 3.02 -4.56 14.93
N LEU A 13 2.12 -3.60 14.71
CA LEU A 13 1.46 -3.40 13.43
C LEU A 13 2.48 -3.08 12.32
N ASN A 14 3.38 -2.13 12.56
CA ASN A 14 4.41 -1.79 11.59
C ASN A 14 5.32 -2.98 11.26
N PHE A 15 5.61 -3.84 12.24
CA PHE A 15 6.37 -5.06 12.03
C PHE A 15 5.60 -6.09 11.19
N ALA A 16 4.32 -6.34 11.51
CA ALA A 16 3.46 -7.25 10.76
C ALA A 16 3.31 -6.81 9.30
N VAL A 17 3.10 -5.52 9.04
CA VAL A 17 3.00 -4.99 7.67
C VAL A 17 4.34 -5.12 6.92
N ARG A 18 5.48 -4.88 7.59
CA ARG A 18 6.79 -5.09 6.96
C ARG A 18 6.97 -6.54 6.53
N ARG A 19 6.65 -7.49 7.42
CA ARG A 19 6.75 -8.91 7.14
C ARG A 19 5.81 -9.35 6.02
N PHE A 20 4.60 -8.81 6.00
CA PHE A 20 3.65 -9.02 4.92
C PHE A 20 4.14 -8.49 3.56
N LEU A 21 4.92 -7.41 3.56
CA LEU A 21 5.47 -6.81 2.33
C LEU A 21 6.77 -7.47 1.83
N GLU A 22 7.50 -8.21 2.69
CA GLU A 22 8.75 -8.90 2.33
C GLU A 22 8.67 -9.69 1.00
N PRO A 23 7.62 -10.48 0.72
CA PRO A 23 7.52 -11.24 -0.53
C PRO A 23 7.35 -10.38 -1.79
N TYR A 24 6.95 -9.12 -1.63
CA TYR A 24 6.64 -8.18 -2.71
C TYR A 24 7.70 -7.09 -2.88
N GLU A 25 8.80 -7.14 -2.12
CA GLU A 25 9.84 -6.11 -2.13
C GLU A 25 10.41 -5.87 -3.53
N LYS A 26 10.56 -6.92 -4.35
CA LYS A 26 11.04 -6.78 -5.73
C LYS A 26 10.09 -5.94 -6.59
N GLU A 27 8.79 -6.22 -6.52
CA GLU A 27 7.76 -5.45 -7.21
C GLU A 27 7.68 -4.01 -6.67
N LEU A 28 7.85 -3.82 -5.36
CA LEU A 28 7.87 -2.50 -4.72
C LEU A 28 9.08 -1.66 -5.13
N GLU A 29 10.27 -2.25 -5.21
CA GLU A 29 11.50 -1.60 -5.70
C GLU A 29 11.34 -1.16 -7.16
N GLN A 30 10.69 -1.98 -7.99
CA GLN A 30 10.42 -1.62 -9.37
C GLN A 30 9.49 -0.40 -9.46
N VAL A 31 8.41 -0.37 -8.66
CA VAL A 31 7.54 0.83 -8.56
C VAL A 31 8.32 2.01 -8.04
N GLN A 32 9.17 1.84 -7.04
CA GLN A 32 9.98 2.92 -6.48
C GLN A 32 10.95 3.49 -7.53
N SER A 33 11.57 2.63 -8.35
CA SER A 33 12.45 3.04 -9.45
C SER A 33 11.70 3.91 -10.46
N LEU A 34 10.50 3.49 -10.86
CA LEU A 34 9.62 4.28 -11.73
C LEU A 34 9.23 5.62 -11.09
N MET A 35 8.87 5.59 -9.80
CA MET A 35 8.42 6.76 -9.05
C MET A 35 9.54 7.76 -8.75
N ARG A 36 10.82 7.36 -8.89
CA ARG A 36 11.94 8.31 -8.86
C ARG A 36 11.99 9.23 -10.08
N LEU A 37 11.18 8.99 -11.12
CA LEU A 37 11.15 9.74 -12.40
C LEU A 37 12.55 10.21 -12.76
N ARG A 38 13.36 9.22 -13.15
CA ARG A 38 14.82 9.28 -13.23
C ARG A 38 15.35 10.46 -14.05
N THR A 39 14.53 11.02 -14.94
CA THR A 39 14.90 12.10 -15.86
C THR A 39 14.03 13.33 -15.66
N ILE A 40 14.65 14.52 -15.64
CA ILE A 40 13.97 15.84 -15.54
C ILE A 40 12.86 15.98 -16.61
N THR A 41 13.08 15.41 -17.79
CA THR A 41 12.14 15.39 -18.92
C THR A 41 10.88 14.58 -18.62
N GLN A 42 10.98 13.41 -17.99
CA GLN A 42 9.83 12.57 -17.63
C GLN A 42 8.98 13.25 -16.55
N ALA A 43 9.62 13.85 -15.54
CA ALA A 43 8.94 14.66 -14.54
C ALA A 43 8.26 15.89 -15.16
N ALA A 44 8.86 16.53 -16.16
CA ALA A 44 8.26 17.66 -16.88
C ALA A 44 7.06 17.22 -17.75
N LYS A 45 7.20 16.12 -18.52
CA LYS A 45 6.11 15.52 -19.30
C LYS A 45 4.90 15.19 -18.40
N LEU A 46 5.15 14.63 -17.22
CA LEU A 46 4.08 14.32 -16.26
C LEU A 46 3.41 15.59 -15.70
N ARG A 47 4.19 16.64 -15.39
CA ARG A 47 3.67 17.93 -14.91
C ARG A 47 2.77 18.65 -15.91
N LEU A 48 2.99 18.43 -17.21
CA LEU A 48 2.11 18.95 -18.26
C LEU A 48 0.74 18.27 -18.26
N LYS A 49 0.69 16.99 -17.88
CA LYS A 49 -0.55 16.18 -17.86
C LYS A 49 -1.28 16.19 -16.52
N THR A 50 -0.56 16.35 -15.42
CA THR A 50 -1.13 16.31 -14.07
C THR A 50 -0.32 17.12 -13.06
N ARG A 51 -0.99 17.65 -12.04
CA ARG A 51 -0.33 18.32 -10.90
C ARG A 51 0.19 17.33 -9.86
N LEU A 52 -0.17 16.06 -9.97
CA LEU A 52 0.23 15.02 -9.02
C LEU A 52 1.74 14.78 -9.10
N ARG A 53 2.38 14.62 -7.94
CA ARG A 53 3.81 14.35 -7.84
C ARG A 53 4.06 12.92 -7.41
N PRO A 54 5.10 12.27 -7.93
CA PRO A 54 5.53 10.99 -7.40
C PRO A 54 5.86 11.09 -5.92
N LYS A 55 5.55 10.04 -5.19
CA LYS A 55 5.93 9.86 -3.79
C LYS A 55 6.87 8.67 -3.70
N LEU A 56 7.98 8.85 -2.99
CA LEU A 56 8.95 7.80 -2.75
C LEU A 56 8.66 7.11 -1.42
N ARG A 57 8.97 5.82 -1.37
CA ARG A 57 9.07 5.09 -0.11
C ARG A 57 10.19 5.70 0.73
N GLN A 58 9.84 6.23 1.90
CA GLN A 58 10.77 6.55 2.99
C GLN A 58 10.90 5.36 3.94
N ASP A 59 12.04 5.25 4.64
CA ASP A 59 12.34 4.24 5.67
C ASP A 59 11.60 4.44 7.01
N THR A 60 10.43 5.09 6.95
CA THR A 60 9.55 5.39 8.09
C THR A 60 8.16 4.74 7.84
N PRO A 61 7.25 4.68 8.85
CA PRO A 61 6.23 3.63 9.02
C PRO A 61 5.38 3.24 7.79
N TRP A 62 4.80 2.04 7.86
CA TRP A 62 3.97 1.31 6.86
C TRP A 62 3.04 2.13 5.93
N GLY A 63 2.65 3.36 6.26
CA GLY A 63 1.91 4.27 5.38
C GLY A 63 2.71 4.77 4.16
N SER A 64 4.04 4.74 4.21
CA SER A 64 4.94 5.17 3.12
C SER A 64 4.85 4.25 1.87
N PRO A 65 5.01 2.90 1.99
CA PRO A 65 4.77 1.97 0.90
C PRO A 65 3.35 2.05 0.32
N TYR A 66 2.33 2.11 1.18
CA TYR A 66 0.93 2.26 0.76
C TYR A 66 0.73 3.50 -0.11
N THR A 67 1.18 4.65 0.39
CA THR A 67 0.99 5.94 -0.27
C THR A 67 1.72 6.00 -1.62
N MET A 68 2.90 5.36 -1.72
CA MET A 68 3.63 5.22 -2.99
C MET A 68 2.84 4.38 -3.99
N MET A 69 2.35 3.21 -3.61
CA MET A 69 1.57 2.33 -4.49
C MET A 69 0.26 2.99 -4.96
N ALA A 70 -0.47 3.63 -4.05
CA ALA A 70 -1.66 4.40 -4.40
C ALA A 70 -1.34 5.52 -5.40
N ARG A 71 -0.27 6.29 -5.14
CA ARG A 71 0.19 7.36 -6.05
C ARG A 71 0.61 6.81 -7.41
N TYR A 72 1.25 5.65 -7.45
CA TYR A 72 1.64 5.00 -8.69
C TYR A 72 0.41 4.71 -9.57
N PHE A 73 -0.65 4.12 -9.03
CA PHE A 73 -1.86 3.82 -9.82
C PHE A 73 -2.61 5.08 -10.29
N GLU A 74 -2.54 6.18 -9.54
CA GLU A 74 -3.04 7.48 -10.02
C GLU A 74 -2.23 8.01 -11.19
N LEU A 75 -0.89 7.99 -11.07
CA LEU A 75 0.03 8.53 -12.07
C LEU A 75 0.10 7.68 -13.34
N ARG A 76 -0.07 6.35 -13.21
CA ARG A 76 -0.06 5.39 -14.32
C ARG A 76 -1.05 5.76 -15.42
N LYS A 77 -2.18 6.39 -15.07
CA LYS A 77 -3.21 6.84 -16.04
C LYS A 77 -2.72 7.91 -17.01
N TYR A 78 -1.66 8.64 -16.63
CA TYR A 78 -1.09 9.75 -17.40
C TYR A 78 0.21 9.37 -18.13
N ILE A 79 0.80 8.23 -17.75
CA ILE A 79 1.95 7.63 -18.42
C ILE A 79 1.48 7.02 -19.74
N SER A 80 2.13 7.39 -20.85
CA SER A 80 1.81 6.79 -22.16
C SER A 80 2.27 5.34 -22.18
N ALA A 81 1.48 4.44 -22.75
CA ALA A 81 1.90 3.06 -22.96
C ALA A 81 3.08 2.96 -23.94
N ASP A 82 3.18 3.92 -24.86
CA ASP A 82 4.20 4.00 -25.90
C ASP A 82 5.42 4.87 -25.52
N ASP A 83 5.55 5.27 -24.25
CA ASP A 83 6.73 6.02 -23.80
C ASP A 83 7.93 5.07 -23.70
N GLU A 84 8.73 4.99 -24.76
CA GLU A 84 9.87 4.08 -24.88
C GLU A 84 10.89 4.25 -23.74
N ASP A 85 11.08 5.50 -23.26
CA ASP A 85 11.94 5.83 -22.11
C ASP A 85 11.42 5.23 -20.79
N LEU A 86 10.13 4.91 -20.72
CA LEU A 86 9.46 4.40 -19.52
C LEU A 86 9.04 2.93 -19.65
N ALA A 87 8.92 2.41 -20.87
CA ALA A 87 8.57 1.02 -21.15
C ALA A 87 9.53 0.04 -20.47
N GLU A 88 10.84 0.35 -20.47
CA GLU A 88 11.86 -0.50 -19.83
C GLU A 88 11.74 -0.59 -18.30
N VAL A 89 11.24 0.47 -17.66
CA VAL A 89 11.11 0.55 -16.20
C VAL A 89 9.69 0.23 -15.72
N MET A 90 8.73 0.06 -16.63
CA MET A 90 7.35 -0.23 -16.28
C MET A 90 7.20 -1.61 -15.63
N PRO A 91 6.49 -1.72 -14.50
CA PRO A 91 6.14 -3.01 -13.94
C PRO A 91 5.38 -3.87 -14.94
N SER A 92 5.71 -5.16 -15.01
CA SER A 92 4.99 -6.11 -15.84
C SER A 92 3.50 -6.17 -15.46
N LEU A 93 2.65 -6.69 -16.35
CA LEU A 93 1.23 -6.87 -16.04
C LEU A 93 1.03 -7.73 -14.78
N THR A 94 1.86 -8.77 -14.61
CA THR A 94 1.85 -9.64 -13.43
C THR A 94 2.26 -8.89 -12.17
N ALA A 95 3.34 -8.11 -12.22
CA ALA A 95 3.77 -7.29 -11.08
C ALA A 95 2.68 -6.28 -10.69
N ASN A 96 2.07 -5.61 -11.67
CA ASN A 96 0.96 -4.69 -11.45
C ASN A 96 -0.22 -5.33 -10.73
N ARG A 97 -0.60 -6.55 -11.11
CA ARG A 97 -1.68 -7.29 -10.44
C ARG A 97 -1.33 -7.58 -8.99
N LYS A 98 -0.12 -8.08 -8.72
CA LYS A 98 0.35 -8.33 -7.34
C LYS A 98 0.34 -7.06 -6.49
N ILE A 99 0.89 -5.96 -7.01
CA ILE A 99 0.92 -4.66 -6.31
C ILE A 99 -0.49 -4.17 -6.02
N LYS A 100 -1.44 -4.35 -6.94
CA LYS A 100 -2.84 -3.99 -6.74
C LYS A 100 -3.50 -4.82 -5.63
N THR A 101 -3.25 -6.12 -5.61
CA THR A 101 -3.75 -7.01 -4.55
C THR A 101 -3.23 -6.57 -3.18
N VAL A 102 -1.92 -6.34 -3.07
CA VAL A 102 -1.28 -5.85 -1.83
C VAL A 102 -1.85 -4.51 -1.39
N LEU A 103 -2.07 -3.58 -2.33
CA LEU A 103 -2.65 -2.27 -2.01
C LEU A 103 -4.06 -2.38 -1.42
N VAL A 104 -4.89 -3.30 -1.92
CA VAL A 104 -6.23 -3.55 -1.38
C VAL A 104 -6.14 -4.18 0.00
N GLN A 105 -5.29 -5.19 0.19
CA GLN A 105 -5.09 -5.84 1.50
C GLN A 105 -4.59 -4.85 2.57
N LEU A 106 -3.75 -3.89 2.18
CA LEU A 106 -3.28 -2.84 3.08
C LEU A 106 -4.32 -1.73 3.35
N PHE A 107 -5.35 -1.59 2.54
CA PHE A 107 -6.37 -0.56 2.74
C PHE A 107 -7.21 -0.84 3.99
N ASP A 108 -7.57 -2.11 4.22
CA ASP A 108 -8.27 -2.52 5.44
C ASP A 108 -7.41 -2.22 6.67
N ALA A 109 -6.11 -2.53 6.57
CA ALA A 109 -5.16 -2.22 7.62
C ALA A 109 -5.05 -0.70 7.87
N GLN A 110 -5.03 0.10 6.81
CA GLN A 110 -5.00 1.56 6.95
C GLN A 110 -6.26 2.11 7.63
N THR A 111 -7.43 1.58 7.26
CA THR A 111 -8.71 2.02 7.82
C THR A 111 -8.76 1.76 9.32
N VAL A 112 -8.32 0.58 9.77
CA VAL A 112 -8.23 0.27 11.21
C VAL A 112 -7.24 1.21 11.90
N ALA A 113 -6.05 1.43 11.32
CA ALA A 113 -5.08 2.34 11.91
C ALA A 113 -5.57 3.79 12.01
N MET A 114 -6.35 4.27 11.04
CA MET A 114 -6.97 5.59 11.09
C MET A 114 -8.07 5.65 12.16
N LYS A 115 -8.88 4.59 12.32
CA LYS A 115 -9.86 4.49 13.40
C LYS A 115 -9.17 4.55 14.77
N LEU A 116 -8.07 3.84 14.97
CA LEU A 116 -7.30 3.86 16.21
C LEU A 116 -6.70 5.22 16.58
N GLN A 117 -6.55 6.12 15.60
CA GLN A 117 -6.12 7.49 15.82
C GLN A 117 -7.28 8.45 16.15
N CYS A 118 -8.52 7.97 16.09
CA CYS A 118 -9.71 8.73 16.51
C CYS A 118 -9.84 8.70 18.03
N GLU A 119 -10.09 9.86 18.64
CA GLU A 119 -10.15 10.02 20.10
C GLU A 119 -11.40 9.39 20.73
N ASP A 120 -12.41 9.02 19.93
CA ASP A 120 -13.70 8.49 20.40
C ASP A 120 -13.69 6.99 20.73
N LEU A 121 -12.53 6.33 20.65
CA LEU A 121 -12.41 4.88 20.84
C LEU A 121 -12.08 4.52 22.30
N THR A 122 -12.85 3.61 22.87
CA THR A 122 -12.50 3.04 24.17
C THR A 122 -11.24 2.18 24.05
N LEU A 123 -10.48 2.06 25.14
CA LEU A 123 -9.28 1.21 25.17
C LEU A 123 -9.59 -0.27 24.86
N LEU A 124 -10.81 -0.73 25.17
CA LEU A 124 -11.26 -2.09 24.89
C LEU A 124 -11.51 -2.27 23.39
N ASP A 125 -12.27 -1.36 22.79
CA ASP A 125 -12.57 -1.38 21.35
C ASP A 125 -11.30 -1.24 20.51
N ALA A 126 -10.36 -0.40 20.94
CA ALA A 126 -9.07 -0.24 20.29
C ALA A 126 -8.27 -1.55 20.31
N ARG A 127 -8.26 -2.26 21.46
CA ARG A 127 -7.57 -3.55 21.60
C ARG A 127 -8.19 -4.62 20.71
N ASP A 128 -9.52 -4.70 20.67
CA ASP A 128 -10.22 -5.73 19.92
C ASP A 128 -10.04 -5.51 18.40
N LEU A 129 -10.19 -4.26 17.91
CA LEU A 129 -9.85 -3.88 16.53
C LEU A 129 -8.42 -4.24 16.14
N LEU A 130 -7.47 -4.07 17.06
CA LEU A 130 -6.06 -4.38 16.84
C LEU A 130 -5.79 -5.89 16.75
N ASN A 131 -6.48 -6.69 17.57
CA ASN A 131 -6.35 -8.15 17.51
C ASN A 131 -6.96 -8.69 16.21
N ASP A 132 -8.16 -8.24 15.86
CA ASP A 132 -8.84 -8.64 14.60
C ASP A 132 -7.96 -8.31 13.39
N MET A 133 -7.34 -7.14 13.39
CA MET A 133 -6.42 -6.71 12.33
C MET A 133 -5.15 -7.57 12.26
N LEU A 134 -4.58 -7.94 13.41
CA LEU A 134 -3.42 -8.83 13.47
C LEU A 134 -3.77 -10.24 12.99
N GLU A 135 -4.96 -10.74 13.29
CA GLU A 135 -5.47 -12.01 12.75
C GLU A 135 -5.63 -11.95 11.23
N VAL A 136 -6.21 -10.87 10.70
CA VAL A 136 -6.33 -10.66 9.26
C VAL A 136 -4.95 -10.62 8.58
N MET A 137 -3.98 -9.89 9.13
CA MET A 137 -2.62 -9.87 8.56
C MET A 137 -1.93 -11.24 8.64
N SER A 138 -2.10 -11.98 9.74
CA SER A 138 -1.55 -13.33 9.90
C SER A 138 -2.20 -14.32 8.91
N SER A 139 -3.48 -14.17 8.60
CA SER A 139 -4.17 -14.98 7.58
C SER A 139 -3.60 -14.74 6.17
N PHE A 140 -3.08 -13.55 5.90
CA PHE A 140 -2.41 -13.28 4.63
C PHE A 140 -1.00 -13.86 4.55
N GLU A 141 -0.31 -14.05 5.69
CA GLU A 141 0.98 -14.76 5.74
C GLU A 141 0.82 -16.26 5.45
N THR A 142 -0.29 -16.87 5.89
CA THR A 142 -0.56 -18.30 5.68
C THR A 142 -1.07 -18.61 4.27
N ALA A 143 -1.66 -17.63 3.57
CA ALA A 143 -2.15 -17.75 2.19
C ALA A 143 -1.05 -17.61 1.11
N GLY A 144 0.23 -17.83 1.45
CA GLY A 144 1.40 -17.73 0.57
C GLY A 144 1.45 -18.68 -0.64
N GLY A 145 0.33 -19.26 -1.06
CA GLY A 145 0.21 -20.10 -2.25
C GLY A 145 -1.10 -19.83 -3.00
N THR A 146 -1.04 -18.97 -4.03
CA THR A 146 -2.06 -18.71 -5.06
C THR A 146 -3.48 -18.28 -4.60
N PRO A 147 -4.06 -17.19 -5.13
CA PRO A 147 -5.40 -16.77 -4.75
C PRO A 147 -6.46 -17.64 -5.46
N GLY A 148 -6.93 -18.67 -4.76
CA GLY A 148 -8.19 -19.35 -5.07
C GLY A 148 -9.37 -18.49 -4.64
N SER A 149 -9.93 -17.76 -5.60
CA SER A 149 -11.34 -17.35 -5.68
C SER A 149 -12.17 -17.31 -4.37
N HIS A 150 -11.94 -16.35 -3.49
CA HIS A 150 -13.02 -15.83 -2.66
C HIS A 150 -12.65 -14.45 -2.12
N LEU A 151 -13.20 -13.42 -2.78
CA LEU A 151 -13.51 -12.07 -2.31
C LEU A 151 -13.42 -11.15 -3.53
N ASP A 152 -14.57 -10.92 -4.15
CA ASP A 152 -14.76 -9.84 -5.11
C ASP A 152 -15.04 -8.56 -4.30
N PRO A 153 -14.10 -7.61 -4.20
CA PRO A 153 -14.32 -6.36 -3.46
C PRO A 153 -15.12 -5.35 -4.30
N GLY A 154 -15.55 -5.70 -5.51
CA GLY A 154 -16.25 -4.82 -6.45
C GLY A 154 -17.75 -4.64 -6.20
N ALA A 155 -18.35 -5.37 -5.25
CA ALA A 155 -19.80 -5.35 -5.05
C ALA A 155 -20.32 -4.22 -4.12
N LEU A 156 -19.46 -3.38 -3.52
CA LEU A 156 -19.90 -2.42 -2.49
C LEU A 156 -19.68 -0.93 -2.81
N ILE A 157 -19.28 -0.56 -4.02
CA ILE A 157 -19.21 0.87 -4.40
C ILE A 157 -19.78 1.05 -5.81
N LEU A 158 -21.10 0.94 -5.96
CA LEU A 158 -21.89 1.57 -7.03
C LEU A 158 -23.39 1.53 -6.65
N ASN A 159 -23.76 2.26 -5.60
CA ASN A 159 -25.07 2.90 -5.45
C ASN A 159 -25.05 3.79 -4.21
N GLN A 160 -24.63 5.04 -4.41
CA GLN A 160 -25.27 6.27 -3.93
C GLN A 160 -24.45 7.48 -4.40
#